data_AF-A0A8J1TV23-F1
#
_entry.id   AF-A0A8J1TV23-F1
#
_cell.length_a   1.000
_cell.length_b   1.000
_cell.length_c   1.000
_cell.angle_alpha   90.00
_cell.angle_beta   90.00
_cell.angle_gamma   90.00
#
_symmetry.space_group_name_H-M   'P 1'
#
loop_
_entity.id
_entity.type
_entity.pdbx_description
1 polymer ?
#
loop_
_entity_poly.entity_id
_entity_poly.type
_entity_poly.pdbx_seq_one_letter_code
_entity_poly.pdbx_strand_id
1 'polypeptide(L)'
;LPDGSYNLSTTYKFCCRDDAFDSRPDWPIVLSNRSPFYLFKMKSKCQAIKGMDVQEDQISFDERDEPNDQGEDGMAPYDPYEGGRSAFHLCYYIPIRYGCNQMITLDCSNPIEVITTPNFPGNYNPNQECNWFVKAPEGAFVNLHFTTLKIDGTLVEKEHTCKDYVEIRQSMIGQNGIKFRY
;
A
#
# COMPACT_ATOMS: atom_id res chain seq x y z
N LEU A 1 4.87 -19.43 -2.05
CA LEU A 1 5.64 -19.87 -0.86
C LEU A 1 6.91 -19.03 -0.84
N PRO A 2 7.38 -18.56 0.32
CA PRO A 2 8.68 -17.89 0.42
C PRO A 2 9.81 -18.79 -0.11
N ASP A 3 10.97 -18.21 -0.38
CA ASP A 3 12.12 -19.02 -0.79
C ASP A 3 12.56 -19.92 0.37
N GLY A 4 12.88 -21.18 0.08
CA GLY A 4 13.14 -22.15 1.14
C GLY A 4 13.27 -23.59 0.65
N SER A 5 13.58 -24.49 1.58
CA SER A 5 13.52 -25.94 1.38
C SER A 5 12.38 -26.51 2.21
N TYR A 6 11.49 -27.25 1.56
CA TYR A 6 10.28 -27.81 2.15
C TYR A 6 10.37 -29.33 2.13
N ASN A 7 10.98 -29.90 3.17
CA ASN A 7 11.06 -31.36 3.37
C ASN A 7 10.71 -31.70 4.83
N LEU A 8 11.21 -32.80 5.38
CA LEU A 8 11.02 -33.16 6.80
C LEU A 8 11.46 -32.03 7.76
N SER A 9 12.40 -31.20 7.34
CA SER A 9 12.78 -29.94 7.98
C SER A 9 12.48 -28.77 7.04
N THR A 10 11.61 -27.85 7.46
CA THR A 10 11.29 -26.69 6.64
C THR A 10 12.23 -25.53 6.97
N THR A 11 12.96 -25.04 5.97
CA THR A 11 13.83 -23.87 6.10
C THR A 11 13.26 -22.72 5.30
N TYR A 12 13.05 -21.59 5.97
CA TYR A 12 12.58 -20.35 5.35
C TYR A 12 13.73 -19.37 5.17
N LYS A 13 13.81 -18.73 3.99
CA LYS A 13 14.81 -17.68 3.70
C LYS A 13 14.10 -16.35 3.46
N PHE A 14 14.69 -15.30 4.03
CA PHE A 14 14.12 -13.96 3.97
C PHE A 14 15.23 -12.92 3.71
N CYS A 15 14.87 -11.84 3.03
CA CYS A 15 15.73 -10.67 2.91
C CYS A 15 15.41 -9.68 4.04
N CYS A 16 16.44 -9.30 4.79
CA CYS A 16 16.32 -8.26 5.81
C CYS A 16 16.69 -6.90 5.25
N ARG A 17 16.04 -5.84 5.75
CA ARG A 17 16.38 -4.45 5.48
C ARG A 17 16.53 -3.75 6.84
N ASP A 18 17.68 -3.11 7.07
CA ASP A 18 18.12 -2.57 8.37
C ASP A 18 18.06 -1.04 8.46
N ASP A 19 17.86 -0.36 7.34
CA ASP A 19 17.77 1.11 7.24
C ASP A 19 16.58 1.74 7.98
N ALA A 20 15.65 0.92 8.48
CA ALA A 20 14.44 1.34 9.15
C ALA A 20 14.58 1.48 10.67
N PHE A 21 15.54 0.79 11.29
CA PHE A 21 15.38 0.37 12.68
C PHE A 21 16.40 0.94 13.68
N ASP A 22 17.44 1.64 13.25
CA ASP A 22 18.51 2.04 14.18
C ASP A 22 18.24 3.33 14.99
N SER A 23 16.98 3.78 15.12
CA SER A 23 16.64 4.76 16.20
C SER A 23 15.16 5.04 16.47
N ARG A 24 14.21 4.86 15.53
CA ARG A 24 12.79 5.23 15.78
C ARG A 24 11.79 4.41 14.93
N PRO A 25 11.03 3.46 15.51
CA PRO A 25 10.00 2.71 14.78
C PRO A 25 8.85 3.58 14.24
N ASP A 26 8.67 4.77 14.83
CA ASP A 26 7.72 5.79 14.37
C ASP A 26 8.23 6.62 13.18
N TRP A 27 9.51 6.47 12.79
CA TRP A 27 10.04 7.14 11.60
C TRP A 27 9.63 6.36 10.36
N PRO A 28 8.74 6.90 9.51
CA PRO A 28 8.20 6.11 8.41
C PRO A 28 9.25 5.90 7.34
N ILE A 29 9.52 4.64 6.98
CA ILE A 29 10.33 4.32 5.80
C ILE A 29 9.50 4.44 4.53
N VAL A 30 10.19 4.56 3.39
CA VAL A 30 9.54 4.63 2.07
C VAL A 30 9.68 3.28 1.37
N LEU A 31 8.54 2.60 1.18
CA LEU A 31 8.38 1.43 0.30
C LEU A 31 7.33 1.73 -0.78
N SER A 32 7.17 0.82 -1.75
CA SER A 32 6.11 0.91 -2.76
C SER A 32 4.74 0.91 -2.08
N ASN A 33 3.93 1.92 -2.35
CA ASN A 33 2.56 2.05 -1.84
C ASN A 33 1.49 1.84 -2.94
N ARG A 34 1.87 1.20 -4.05
CA ARG A 34 0.98 1.00 -5.21
C ARG A 34 -0.07 -0.09 -5.00
N SER A 35 0.23 -1.07 -4.15
CA SER A 35 -0.64 -2.20 -3.83
C SER A 35 -0.38 -2.66 -2.40
N PRO A 36 -1.34 -3.36 -1.75
CA PRO A 36 -1.09 -3.97 -0.45
C PRO A 36 0.04 -5.00 -0.49
N PHE A 37 0.75 -5.16 0.63
CA PHE A 37 1.81 -6.16 0.79
C PHE A 37 1.99 -6.59 2.24
N TYR A 38 2.66 -7.73 2.45
CA TYR A 38 3.03 -8.24 3.77
C TYR A 38 4.53 -8.04 4.02
N LEU A 39 4.91 -7.72 5.25
CA LEU A 39 6.28 -7.89 5.75
C LEU A 39 6.27 -8.78 6.99
N PHE A 40 7.34 -9.53 7.19
CA PHE A 40 7.59 -10.18 8.48
C PHE A 40 7.91 -9.14 9.54
N LYS A 41 7.29 -9.29 10.70
CA LYS A 41 7.50 -8.43 11.86
C LYS A 41 8.86 -8.80 12.49
N MET A 42 9.72 -7.81 12.70
CA MET A 42 11.10 -8.03 13.20
C MET A 42 11.24 -7.82 14.71
N LYS A 43 10.34 -7.03 15.32
CA LYS A 43 10.31 -6.72 16.76
C LYS A 43 8.86 -6.71 17.26
N SER A 44 8.61 -6.31 18.49
CA SER A 44 7.26 -6.29 19.09
C SER A 44 6.24 -5.35 18.41
N LYS A 45 6.64 -4.47 17.48
CA LYS A 45 5.75 -3.59 16.70
C LYS A 45 6.07 -3.62 15.20
N CYS A 46 5.06 -3.41 14.36
CA CYS A 46 5.25 -3.17 12.93
C CYS A 46 5.97 -1.85 12.65
N GLN A 47 6.76 -1.83 11.57
CA GLN A 47 7.46 -0.64 11.08
C GLN A 47 6.47 0.34 10.46
N ALA A 48 6.54 1.63 10.79
CA ALA A 48 5.75 2.64 10.09
C ALA A 48 6.22 2.78 8.63
N ILE A 49 5.28 2.81 7.67
CA ILE A 49 5.57 3.02 6.24
C ILE A 49 4.80 4.23 5.75
N LYS A 50 5.51 5.14 5.07
CA LYS A 50 4.92 6.39 4.59
C LYS A 50 3.78 6.11 3.60
N GLY A 51 2.58 6.60 3.93
CA GLY A 51 1.40 6.46 3.07
C GLY A 51 0.72 5.09 3.11
N MET A 52 1.04 4.26 4.11
CA MET A 52 0.40 2.97 4.34
C MET A 52 -0.18 2.91 5.76
N ASP A 53 -1.35 2.30 5.89
CA ASP A 53 -1.89 1.80 7.14
C ASP A 53 -1.40 0.37 7.36
N VAL A 54 -1.37 -0.12 8.60
CA VAL A 54 -0.83 -1.45 8.94
C VAL A 54 -1.77 -2.23 9.85
N GLN A 55 -1.99 -3.49 9.50
CA GLN A 55 -2.70 -4.46 10.32
C GLN A 55 -1.74 -5.59 10.71
N GLU A 56 -1.77 -6.02 11.96
CA GLU A 56 -0.97 -7.17 12.41
C GLU A 56 -1.73 -8.48 12.14
N ASP A 57 -1.02 -9.48 11.66
CA ASP A 57 -1.53 -10.84 11.43
C ASP A 57 -0.49 -11.86 11.89
N GLN A 58 -0.83 -13.14 11.94
CA GLN A 58 0.10 -14.20 12.30
C GLN A 58 -0.19 -15.52 11.60
N ILE A 59 0.87 -16.26 11.29
CA ILE A 59 0.80 -17.64 10.82
C ILE A 59 1.43 -18.51 11.90
N SER A 60 0.63 -19.38 12.52
CA SER A 60 1.08 -20.31 13.57
C SER A 60 1.35 -21.70 13.01
N PHE A 61 2.41 -22.33 13.49
CA PHE A 61 2.78 -23.71 13.19
C PHE A 61 2.62 -24.56 14.45
N ASP A 62 1.99 -25.72 14.31
CA ASP A 62 1.88 -26.68 15.41
C ASP A 62 3.07 -27.64 15.33
N GLU A 63 3.94 -27.58 16.33
CA GLU A 63 5.18 -28.36 16.38
C GLU A 63 5.15 -29.41 17.50
N ARG A 64 3.97 -29.72 18.04
CA ARG A 64 3.82 -30.57 19.23
C ARG A 64 4.00 -32.07 18.96
N ASP A 65 4.06 -32.49 17.70
CA ASP A 65 3.97 -33.90 17.34
C ASP A 65 5.34 -34.58 17.07
N GLU A 66 6.43 -33.83 16.79
CA GLU A 66 7.78 -34.39 16.60
C GLU A 66 8.90 -33.50 17.19
N PRO A 67 10.01 -34.09 17.69
CA PRO A 67 11.16 -33.33 18.16
C PRO A 67 11.88 -32.67 16.98
N ASN A 68 11.57 -31.39 16.75
CA ASN A 68 12.20 -30.60 15.69
C ASN A 68 13.54 -30.04 16.17
N ASP A 69 14.59 -30.14 15.34
CA ASP A 69 15.82 -29.36 15.50
C ASP A 69 15.49 -27.88 15.26
N GLN A 70 15.09 -27.18 16.32
CA GLN A 70 14.87 -25.74 16.27
C GLN A 70 16.22 -25.02 16.29
N GLY A 71 16.60 -24.46 15.15
CA GLY A 71 17.82 -23.67 15.00
C GLY A 71 17.54 -22.40 14.23
N GLU A 72 17.94 -21.26 14.79
CA GLU A 72 18.01 -19.99 14.08
C GLU A 72 19.48 -19.72 13.71
N ASP A 73 19.73 -19.32 12.47
CA ASP A 73 21.05 -18.82 12.05
C ASP A 73 20.87 -17.42 11.46
N GLY A 74 21.54 -16.43 12.05
CA GLY A 74 21.46 -15.02 11.64
C GLY A 74 20.25 -14.25 12.21
N MET A 75 19.78 -13.24 11.47
CA MET A 75 18.62 -12.43 11.85
C MET A 75 17.32 -13.14 11.46
N ALA A 76 16.45 -13.35 12.45
CA ALA A 76 15.15 -14.01 12.29
C ALA A 76 13.98 -13.03 12.56
N PRO A 77 12.80 -13.28 11.98
CA PRO A 77 11.56 -12.61 12.37
C PRO A 77 11.26 -12.72 13.86
N TYR A 78 10.41 -11.84 14.35
CA TYR A 78 9.94 -11.88 15.73
C TYR A 78 9.13 -13.16 15.99
N ASP A 79 9.57 -13.97 16.94
CA ASP A 79 8.88 -15.16 17.43
C ASP A 79 8.86 -15.16 18.98
N PRO A 80 7.73 -14.81 19.62
CA PRO A 80 7.57 -14.96 21.06
C PRO A 80 7.29 -16.43 21.38
N TYR A 81 8.32 -17.19 21.75
CA TYR A 81 8.23 -18.62 22.03
C TYR A 81 7.09 -18.97 23.02
N GLU A 82 6.03 -19.64 22.54
CA GLU A 82 4.92 -20.15 23.35
C GLU A 82 4.80 -21.68 23.24
N GLY A 83 5.62 -22.39 24.04
CA GLY A 83 5.33 -23.77 24.44
C GLY A 83 5.09 -24.78 23.31
N GLY A 84 5.89 -24.74 22.25
CA GLY A 84 5.80 -25.67 21.11
C GLY A 84 4.91 -25.20 19.95
N ARG A 85 4.56 -23.91 19.92
CA ARG A 85 3.96 -23.25 18.75
C ARG A 85 4.86 -22.09 18.34
N SER A 86 5.45 -22.21 17.16
CA SER A 86 6.18 -21.11 16.53
C SER A 86 5.20 -20.30 15.69
N ALA A 87 5.35 -18.98 15.66
CA ALA A 87 4.49 -18.13 14.86
C ALA A 87 5.29 -17.09 14.08
N PHE A 88 5.01 -16.97 12.78
CA PHE A 88 5.42 -15.81 12.01
C PHE A 88 4.40 -14.70 12.19
N HIS A 89 4.82 -13.62 12.86
CA HIS A 89 4.03 -12.40 12.90
C HIS A 89 4.25 -11.59 11.63
N LEU A 90 3.14 -11.14 11.05
CA LEU A 90 3.09 -10.41 9.78
C LEU A 90 2.51 -9.01 10.00
N CYS A 91 2.99 -8.08 9.18
CA CYS A 91 2.47 -6.73 9.06
C CYS A 91 1.86 -6.60 7.65
N TYR A 92 0.53 -6.51 7.57
CA TYR A 92 -0.19 -6.28 6.34
C TYR A 92 -0.37 -4.79 6.09
N TYR A 93 0.31 -4.26 5.08
CA TYR A 93 0.28 -2.85 4.73
C TYR A 93 -0.73 -2.59 3.63
N ILE A 94 -1.60 -1.61 3.86
CA ILE A 94 -2.64 -1.18 2.92
C ILE A 94 -2.42 0.31 2.62
N PRO A 95 -2.41 0.74 1.34
CA PRO A 95 -2.26 2.16 1.03
C PRO A 95 -3.35 3.02 1.69
N ILE A 96 -2.94 4.11 2.33
CA ILE A 96 -3.85 5.07 2.96
C ILE A 96 -4.66 5.75 1.85
N ARG A 97 -5.97 5.49 1.83
CA ARG A 97 -6.89 5.92 0.75
C ARG A 97 -7.49 7.31 0.92
N TYR A 98 -7.03 8.12 1.88
CA TYR A 98 -7.54 9.48 2.05
C TYR A 98 -7.23 10.31 0.80
N GLY A 99 -8.28 10.57 0.00
CA GLY A 99 -8.18 11.31 -1.24
C GLY A 99 -7.43 10.57 -2.36
N CYS A 100 -7.39 9.23 -2.42
CA CYS A 100 -6.77 8.50 -3.55
C CYS A 100 -7.26 7.05 -3.66
N ASN A 101 -7.42 6.52 -4.89
CA ASN A 101 -7.85 5.13 -5.14
C ASN A 101 -9.21 4.78 -4.50
N GLN A 102 -10.17 5.70 -4.65
CA GLN A 102 -11.51 5.62 -4.06
C GLN A 102 -12.58 5.32 -5.11
N MET A 103 -13.65 4.66 -4.66
CA MET A 103 -14.90 4.54 -5.40
C MET A 103 -15.94 5.42 -4.73
N ILE A 104 -16.35 6.47 -5.42
CA ILE A 104 -17.29 7.48 -4.96
C ILE A 104 -18.64 7.17 -5.58
N THR A 105 -19.68 7.09 -4.76
CA THR A 105 -21.06 6.90 -5.24
C THR A 105 -21.86 8.13 -4.87
N LEU A 106 -22.40 8.80 -5.89
CA LEU A 106 -23.31 9.93 -5.73
C LEU A 106 -24.74 9.39 -5.72
N ASP A 107 -25.60 10.01 -4.92
CA ASP A 107 -27.03 9.70 -4.87
C ASP A 107 -27.86 10.98 -4.63
N CYS A 108 -29.19 10.84 -4.54
CA CYS A 108 -30.07 12.00 -4.34
C CYS A 108 -29.89 12.68 -2.98
N SER A 109 -29.38 11.97 -1.97
CA SER A 109 -29.10 12.51 -0.64
C SER A 109 -27.69 13.12 -0.56
N ASN A 110 -26.74 12.59 -1.34
CA ASN A 110 -25.35 13.01 -1.41
C ASN A 110 -24.92 13.22 -2.88
N PRO A 111 -25.37 14.32 -3.53
CA PRO A 111 -25.13 14.55 -4.96
C PRO A 111 -23.76 15.17 -5.28
N ILE A 112 -22.98 15.57 -4.27
CA ILE A 112 -21.72 16.29 -4.42
C ILE A 112 -20.64 15.59 -3.59
N GLU A 113 -19.46 15.42 -4.17
CA GLU A 113 -18.25 14.96 -3.49
C GLU A 113 -17.09 15.91 -3.80
N VAL A 114 -16.26 16.19 -2.79
CA VAL A 114 -15.02 16.96 -2.98
C VAL A 114 -13.83 16.00 -2.96
N ILE A 115 -13.14 15.90 -4.09
CA ILE A 115 -11.97 15.07 -4.26
C ILE A 115 -10.71 15.94 -4.13
N THR A 116 -9.78 15.52 -3.29
CA THR A 116 -8.48 16.18 -3.14
C THR A 116 -7.35 15.16 -3.28
N THR A 117 -6.17 15.60 -3.70
CA THR A 117 -4.97 14.77 -3.62
C THR A 117 -4.64 14.44 -2.17
N PRO A 118 -3.94 13.32 -1.91
CA PRO A 118 -3.36 13.08 -0.59
C PRO A 118 -2.51 14.28 -0.17
N ASN A 119 -2.67 14.71 1.09
CA ASN A 119 -2.02 15.86 1.72
C ASN A 119 -2.50 17.26 1.33
N PHE A 120 -3.51 17.42 0.45
CA PHE A 120 -4.07 18.76 0.18
C PHE A 120 -4.49 19.44 1.50
N PRO A 121 -4.16 20.74 1.74
CA PRO A 121 -3.64 21.74 0.80
C PRO A 121 -2.11 21.74 0.60
N GLY A 122 -1.39 20.81 1.21
CA GLY A 122 0.03 20.59 0.97
C GLY A 122 0.32 19.93 -0.40
N ASN A 123 1.61 19.66 -0.67
CA ASN A 123 2.02 19.04 -1.94
C ASN A 123 1.62 17.55 -1.99
N TYR A 124 1.22 17.09 -3.17
CA TYR A 124 1.05 15.66 -3.45
C TYR A 124 2.39 14.91 -3.31
N ASN A 125 2.37 13.61 -2.98
CA ASN A 125 3.62 12.85 -2.87
C ASN A 125 4.16 12.53 -4.27
N PRO A 126 5.49 12.46 -4.45
CA PRO A 126 6.08 12.03 -5.72
C PRO A 126 5.74 10.56 -6.02
N ASN A 127 5.76 10.20 -7.31
CA ASN A 127 5.49 8.84 -7.81
C ASN A 127 4.12 8.26 -7.42
N GLN A 128 3.12 9.12 -7.18
CA GLN A 128 1.75 8.70 -6.91
C GLN A 128 0.95 8.51 -8.19
N GLU A 129 0.18 7.42 -8.24
CA GLU A 129 -0.85 7.17 -9.25
C GLU A 129 -2.19 7.01 -8.52
N CYS A 130 -3.05 8.01 -8.68
CA CYS A 130 -4.36 8.05 -8.02
C CYS A 130 -5.48 7.91 -9.03
N ASN A 131 -6.39 6.97 -8.75
CA ASN A 131 -7.59 6.74 -9.53
C ASN A 131 -8.81 7.02 -8.67
N TRP A 132 -9.77 7.79 -9.18
CA TRP A 132 -11.06 7.97 -8.51
C TRP A 132 -12.16 7.55 -9.46
N PHE A 133 -13.02 6.63 -8.99
CA PHE A 133 -14.15 6.12 -9.76
C PHE A 133 -15.42 6.75 -9.24
N VAL A 134 -16.00 7.68 -9.99
CA VAL A 134 -17.24 8.36 -9.60
C VAL A 134 -18.42 7.70 -10.31
N LYS A 135 -19.36 7.16 -9.53
CA LYS A 135 -20.61 6.56 -10.00
C LYS A 135 -21.78 7.46 -9.63
N ALA A 136 -22.57 7.88 -10.61
CA ALA A 136 -23.82 8.59 -10.40
C ALA A 136 -25.05 7.66 -10.60
N PRO A 137 -26.25 8.08 -10.14
CA PRO A 137 -27.49 7.35 -10.42
C PRO A 137 -27.76 7.26 -11.93
N GLU A 138 -28.53 6.26 -12.33
CA GLU A 138 -28.94 6.11 -13.72
C GLU A 138 -29.70 7.35 -14.22
N GLY A 139 -29.36 7.80 -15.43
CA GLY A 139 -29.93 9.02 -16.03
C GLY A 139 -29.35 10.35 -15.52
N ALA A 140 -28.44 10.34 -14.54
CA ALA A 140 -27.75 11.53 -14.06
C ALA A 140 -26.42 11.78 -14.80
N PHE A 141 -25.96 13.04 -14.78
CA PHE A 141 -24.67 13.46 -15.32
C PHE A 141 -23.73 13.91 -14.20
N VAL A 142 -22.45 13.52 -14.28
CA VAL A 142 -21.42 14.02 -13.37
C VAL A 142 -20.83 15.29 -13.96
N ASN A 143 -20.89 16.39 -13.19
CA ASN A 143 -20.20 17.63 -13.51
C ASN A 143 -18.90 17.70 -12.69
N LEU A 144 -17.77 17.84 -13.38
CA LEU A 144 -16.45 17.96 -12.76
C LEU A 144 -15.98 19.42 -12.80
N HIS A 145 -15.59 19.94 -11.65
CA HIS A 145 -15.09 21.30 -11.51
C HIS A 145 -13.81 21.33 -10.68
N PHE A 146 -12.71 21.80 -11.29
CA PHE A 146 -11.44 22.01 -10.58
C PHE A 146 -11.50 23.28 -9.74
N THR A 147 -11.45 23.15 -8.42
CA THR A 147 -11.31 24.29 -7.50
C THR A 147 -9.86 24.73 -7.33
N THR A 148 -8.92 23.80 -7.42
CA THR A 148 -7.48 24.07 -7.38
C THR A 148 -6.75 23.00 -8.18
N LEU A 149 -5.89 23.41 -9.11
CA LEU A 149 -5.02 22.51 -9.87
C LEU A 149 -3.61 23.10 -9.91
N LYS A 150 -2.66 22.40 -9.30
CA LYS A 150 -1.23 22.75 -9.29
C LYS A 150 -0.42 21.47 -9.50
N ILE A 151 0.10 21.31 -10.70
CA ILE A 151 0.90 20.15 -11.14
C ILE A 151 2.23 20.63 -11.72
N ASP A 152 3.30 19.84 -11.57
CA ASP A 152 4.57 20.13 -12.21
C ASP A 152 4.51 19.77 -13.70
N GLY A 153 4.15 20.77 -14.50
CA GLY A 153 4.11 20.70 -15.96
C GLY A 153 5.33 21.37 -16.58
N THR A 154 6.54 20.83 -16.38
CA THR A 154 7.70 21.35 -17.12
C THR A 154 7.51 21.06 -18.62
N LEU A 155 7.15 22.08 -19.39
CA LEU A 155 7.05 22.07 -20.86
C LEU A 155 8.42 22.02 -21.56
N VAL A 156 9.46 21.59 -20.86
CA VAL A 156 10.79 21.46 -21.44
C VAL A 156 10.83 20.12 -22.16
N GLU A 157 10.84 20.16 -23.49
CA GLU A 157 11.14 19.02 -24.36
C GLU A 157 12.61 18.58 -24.17
N LYS A 158 12.91 17.98 -23.02
CA LYS A 158 14.11 17.17 -22.84
C LYS A 158 13.68 15.74 -22.66
N GLU A 159 14.35 14.84 -23.37
CA GLU A 159 13.93 13.47 -23.68
C GLU A 159 13.66 12.56 -22.48
N HIS A 160 13.86 12.99 -21.22
CA HIS A 160 13.48 12.26 -20.02
C HIS A 160 12.71 13.17 -19.04
N THR A 161 11.40 13.34 -19.25
CA THR A 161 10.56 14.14 -18.34
C THR A 161 9.57 13.27 -17.56
N CYS A 162 9.80 13.15 -16.25
CA CYS A 162 8.78 12.73 -15.29
C CYS A 162 7.75 13.87 -15.20
N LYS A 163 6.62 13.74 -15.89
CA LYS A 163 5.55 14.75 -15.87
C LYS A 163 4.40 14.25 -15.02
N ASP A 164 3.89 15.13 -14.18
CA ASP A 164 2.63 14.92 -13.48
C ASP A 164 1.47 15.31 -14.41
N TYR A 165 0.36 14.58 -14.34
CA TYR A 165 -0.81 14.85 -15.17
C TYR A 165 -2.09 14.45 -14.45
N VAL A 166 -3.20 15.05 -14.87
CA VAL A 166 -4.55 14.60 -14.51
C VAL A 166 -5.25 14.14 -15.78
N GLU A 167 -5.80 12.92 -15.74
CA GLU A 167 -6.54 12.34 -16.85
C GLU A 167 -8.00 12.12 -16.43
N ILE A 168 -8.94 12.66 -17.22
CA ILE A 168 -10.36 12.37 -17.06
C ILE A 168 -10.75 11.32 -18.10
N ARG A 169 -11.34 10.23 -17.62
CA ARG A 169 -11.83 9.13 -18.46
C ARG A 169 -13.32 8.96 -18.27
N GLN A 170 -14.08 8.97 -19.38
CA GLN A 170 -15.48 8.58 -19.37
C GLN A 170 -15.60 7.13 -19.82
N SER A 171 -15.69 6.19 -18.88
CA SER A 171 -15.86 4.77 -19.18
C SER A 171 -16.56 4.00 -18.07
N MET A 172 -17.12 2.84 -18.42
CA MET A 172 -17.46 1.81 -17.43
C MET A 172 -16.17 1.12 -16.95
N ILE A 173 -16.16 0.58 -15.73
CA ILE A 173 -15.00 -0.15 -15.20
C ILE A 173 -14.61 -1.25 -16.20
N GLY A 174 -13.37 -1.20 -16.72
CA GLY A 174 -12.84 -2.17 -17.67
C GLY A 174 -13.00 -1.83 -19.15
N GLN A 175 -13.48 -0.64 -19.53
CA GLN A 175 -13.57 -0.20 -20.93
C GLN A 175 -12.61 0.95 -21.27
N ASN A 176 -12.26 1.07 -22.55
CA ASN A 176 -11.52 2.22 -23.07
C ASN A 176 -12.50 3.38 -23.29
N GLY A 177 -12.43 4.40 -22.42
CA GLY A 177 -13.26 5.60 -22.48
C GLY A 177 -12.71 6.74 -23.33
N ILE A 178 -13.49 7.83 -23.42
CA ILE A 178 -13.02 9.12 -23.93
C ILE A 178 -12.00 9.69 -22.93
N LYS A 179 -10.85 10.17 -23.45
CA LYS A 179 -9.72 10.66 -22.64
C LYS A 179 -9.54 12.16 -22.83
N PHE A 180 -9.47 12.89 -21.72
CA PHE A 180 -9.04 14.29 -21.68
C PHE A 180 -7.80 14.42 -20.79
N ARG A 181 -6.75 15.07 -21.28
CA ARG A 181 -5.48 15.25 -20.57
C ARG A 181 -5.26 16.74 -20.32
N TYR A 182 -4.98 17.10 -19.07
CA TYR A 182 -4.70 18.45 -18.62
C TYR A 182 -3.33 18.52 -17.96
#